data_AF-A0A219B7D6-F1
#
_entry.id   AF-A0A219B7D6-F1
#
_cell.length_a   1.000
_cell.length_b   1.000
_cell.length_c   1.000
_cell.angle_alpha   90.00
_cell.angle_beta   90.00
_cell.angle_gamma   90.00
#
_symmetry.space_group_name_H-M   'P 1'
#
loop_
_entity.id
_entity.type
_entity.pdbx_description
1 polymer ?
#
loop_
_entity_poly.entity_id
_entity_poly.type
_entity_poly.pdbx_seq_one_letter_code
_entity_poly.pdbx_strand_id
1 'polypeptide(L)'
;MSRGIQIEDLAEAVAGYIDEISGKLEGRQAFHAKVAQNALAIIAREARQKPREAELAYYRERMGCSADEDPAVAFAAGIRSGEVEPDDPDMLKRLAGFVAARLAVDNPKFSTLPRLRELAE
;
A
#
# COMPACT_ATOMS: atom_id res chain seq x y z
N MET A 1 0.78 -4.25 28.78
CA MET A 1 1.85 -3.69 27.93
C MET A 1 1.32 -2.39 27.35
N SER A 2 1.88 -1.24 27.73
CA SER A 2 1.46 0.04 27.16
C SER A 2 1.89 0.03 25.70
N ARG A 3 0.93 -0.07 24.78
CA ARG A 3 1.21 0.06 23.35
C ARG A 3 1.58 1.53 23.18
N GLY A 4 2.88 1.79 22.95
CA GLY A 4 3.36 3.15 22.70
C GLY A 4 2.58 3.80 21.55
N ILE A 5 2.64 5.11 21.42
CA ILE A 5 1.97 5.83 20.34
C ILE A 5 2.44 5.25 18.99
N GLN A 6 1.50 4.83 18.13
CA GLN A 6 1.84 4.29 16.82
C GLN A 6 1.99 5.40 15.78
N ILE A 7 2.66 5.11 14.67
CA ILE A 7 2.96 6.13 13.64
C ILE A 7 1.70 6.63 12.94
N GLU A 8 0.69 5.76 12.75
CA GLU A 8 -0.62 6.13 12.22
C GLU A 8 -1.36 7.11 13.13
N ASP A 9 -1.26 6.94 14.44
CA ASP A 9 -1.90 7.83 15.43
C ASP A 9 -1.27 9.22 15.36
N LEU A 10 0.06 9.29 15.25
CA LEU A 10 0.79 10.55 15.08
C LEU A 10 0.46 11.23 13.75
N ALA A 11 0.43 10.46 12.65
CA ALA A 11 0.12 11.00 11.34
C ALA A 11 -1.28 11.61 11.28
N GLU A 12 -2.26 10.95 11.90
CA GLU A 12 -3.63 11.46 12.00
C GLU A 12 -3.75 12.68 12.89
N ALA A 13 -3.07 12.69 14.04
CA ALA A 13 -3.06 13.86 14.92
C ALA A 13 -2.50 15.09 14.20
N VAL A 14 -1.38 14.95 13.48
CA VAL A 14 -0.79 16.05 12.70
C VAL A 14 -1.73 16.48 11.57
N ALA A 15 -2.38 15.54 10.87
CA ALA A 15 -3.35 15.88 9.82
C ALA A 15 -4.54 16.67 10.38
N GLY A 16 -5.00 16.33 11.60
CA GLY A 16 -6.03 17.06 12.34
C GLY A 16 -5.62 18.49 12.67
N TYR A 17 -4.42 18.70 13.19
CA TYR A 17 -3.92 20.07 13.45
C TYR A 17 -3.79 20.91 12.19
N ILE A 18 -3.39 20.31 11.06
CA ILE A 18 -3.36 21.01 9.78
C ILE A 18 -4.78 21.39 9.35
N ASP A 19 -5.77 20.53 9.58
CA ASP A 19 -7.17 20.80 9.24
C ASP A 19 -7.71 22.02 10.00
N GLU A 20 -7.43 22.09 11.31
CA GLU A 20 -7.85 23.19 12.19
C GLU A 20 -7.37 24.57 11.72
N ILE A 21 -6.18 24.63 11.10
CA ILE A 21 -5.61 25.89 10.59
C ILE A 21 -5.93 26.13 9.11
N SER A 22 -6.38 25.12 8.37
CA SER A 22 -6.50 25.17 6.91
C SER A 22 -7.48 26.25 6.42
N GLY A 23 -8.54 26.52 7.19
CA GLY A 23 -9.50 27.59 6.87
C GLY A 23 -8.94 29.01 6.96
N LYS A 24 -7.74 29.19 7.54
CA LYS A 24 -7.04 30.47 7.68
C LYS A 24 -5.92 30.64 6.64
N LEU A 25 -5.63 29.60 5.85
CA LEU A 25 -4.58 29.62 4.84
C LEU A 25 -5.15 30.02 3.49
N GLU A 26 -4.35 30.72 2.69
CA GLU A 26 -4.74 31.16 1.35
C GLU A 26 -3.70 30.77 0.29
N GLY A 27 -4.15 30.76 -0.97
CA GLY A 27 -3.32 30.53 -2.14
C GLY A 27 -2.46 29.26 -2.02
N ARG A 28 -1.14 29.44 -2.16
CA ARG A 28 -0.16 28.34 -2.15
C ARG A 28 -0.10 27.61 -0.81
N GLN A 29 -0.32 28.30 0.31
CA GLN A 29 -0.25 27.67 1.64
C GLN A 29 -1.44 26.72 1.86
N ALA A 30 -2.64 27.14 1.47
CA ALA A 30 -3.83 26.29 1.50
C ALA A 30 -3.66 25.03 0.64
N PHE A 31 -3.03 25.16 -0.53
CA PHE A 31 -2.70 24.01 -1.37
C PHE A 31 -1.72 23.05 -0.68
N HIS A 32 -0.61 23.57 -0.13
CA HIS A 32 0.37 22.74 0.57
C HIS A 32 -0.19 22.05 1.81
N ALA A 33 -1.11 22.70 2.53
CA ALA A 33 -1.82 22.06 3.65
C ALA A 33 -2.60 20.82 3.20
N LYS A 34 -3.35 20.92 2.09
CA LYS A 34 -4.05 19.77 1.50
C LYS A 34 -3.10 18.66 1.05
N VAL A 35 -1.96 19.02 0.46
CA VAL A 35 -0.92 18.06 0.06
C VAL A 35 -0.35 17.34 1.29
N ALA A 36 -0.04 18.06 2.35
CA ALA A 36 0.46 17.50 3.60
C ALA A 36 -0.56 16.55 4.26
N GLN A 37 -1.83 16.96 4.33
CA GLN A 37 -2.91 16.11 4.83
C GLN A 37 -3.05 14.81 4.02
N ASN A 38 -2.99 14.89 2.69
CA ASN A 38 -3.04 13.71 1.83
C ASN A 38 -1.86 12.77 2.07
N ALA A 39 -0.64 13.31 2.18
CA ALA A 39 0.56 12.52 2.46
C ALA A 39 0.49 11.84 3.83
N LEU A 40 0.03 12.54 4.86
CA LEU A 40 -0.17 11.97 6.21
C LEU A 40 -1.24 10.88 6.20
N ALA A 41 -2.32 11.06 5.44
CA ALA A 41 -3.34 10.04 5.29
C ALA A 41 -2.82 8.78 4.58
N ILE A 42 -1.90 8.92 3.61
CA ILE A 42 -1.20 7.78 2.98
C ILE A 42 -0.34 7.06 4.03
N ILE A 43 0.46 7.79 4.81
CA ILE A 43 1.31 7.22 5.87
C ILE A 43 0.46 6.41 6.87
N ALA A 44 -0.65 6.97 7.33
CA ALA A 44 -1.53 6.29 8.28
C ALA A 44 -2.15 5.01 7.69
N ARG A 45 -2.52 5.03 6.40
CA ARG A 45 -3.05 3.83 5.71
C ARG A 45 -1.97 2.78 5.51
N GLU A 46 -0.77 3.15 5.07
CA GLU A 46 0.37 2.23 4.89
C GLU A 46 0.73 1.54 6.21
N ALA A 47 0.82 2.30 7.30
CA ALA A 47 1.17 1.77 8.62
C ALA A 47 0.14 0.74 9.15
N ARG A 48 -1.15 0.95 8.87
CA ARG A 48 -2.23 0.04 9.28
C ARG A 48 -2.36 -1.19 8.39
N GLN A 49 -2.28 -1.00 7.08
CA GLN A 49 -2.62 -2.04 6.11
C GLN A 49 -1.41 -2.86 5.70
N LYS A 50 -0.22 -2.24 5.70
CA LYS A 50 1.07 -2.87 5.39
C LYS A 50 1.01 -3.77 4.15
N PRO A 51 0.45 -3.31 3.02
CA PRO A 51 0.15 -4.15 1.87
C PRO A 51 1.39 -4.88 1.32
N ARG A 52 2.56 -4.25 1.43
CA ARG A 52 3.83 -4.84 0.99
C ARG A 52 4.28 -6.04 1.83
N GLU A 53 3.94 -6.10 3.12
CA GLU A 53 4.33 -7.24 3.97
C GLU A 53 3.66 -8.53 3.49
N ALA A 54 2.35 -8.48 3.19
CA ALA A 54 1.58 -9.62 2.69
C ALA A 54 2.01 -10.06 1.28
N GLU A 55 2.36 -9.09 0.42
CA GLU A 55 2.89 -9.34 -0.93
C GLU A 55 4.24 -10.07 -0.87
N LEU A 56 5.19 -9.56 -0.08
CA LEU A 56 6.51 -10.17 0.05
C LEU A 56 6.44 -11.56 0.72
N ALA A 57 5.52 -11.77 1.67
CA ALA A 57 5.31 -13.08 2.28
C ALA A 57 4.88 -14.13 1.24
N TYR A 58 3.95 -13.78 0.35
CA TYR A 58 3.52 -14.66 -0.74
C TYR A 58 4.67 -15.03 -1.69
N TYR A 59 5.47 -14.05 -2.12
CA TYR A 59 6.60 -14.33 -3.01
C TYR A 59 7.66 -15.22 -2.34
N ARG A 60 7.97 -14.98 -1.05
CA ARG A 60 8.91 -15.83 -0.30
C ARG A 60 8.41 -17.27 -0.19
N GLU A 61 7.13 -17.45 0.12
CA GLU A 61 6.52 -18.78 0.20
C GLU A 61 6.61 -19.51 -1.13
N ARG A 62 6.35 -18.83 -2.25
CA ARG A 62 6.33 -19.47 -3.57
C ARG A 62 7.70 -19.85 -4.09
N MET A 63 8.73 -19.05 -3.79
CA MET A 63 10.09 -19.24 -4.29
C MET A 63 11.03 -19.96 -3.31
N GLY A 64 10.66 -20.07 -2.04
CA GLY A 64 11.55 -20.62 -1.01
C GLY A 64 12.80 -19.76 -0.76
N CYS A 65 12.70 -18.44 -0.99
CA CYS A 65 13.82 -17.51 -0.89
C CYS A 65 14.50 -17.52 0.48
N SER A 66 15.82 -17.35 0.49
CA SER A 66 16.58 -17.04 1.71
C SER A 66 16.29 -15.61 2.18
N ALA A 67 16.69 -15.29 3.41
CA ALA A 67 16.44 -13.96 4.00
C ALA A 67 17.13 -12.80 3.24
N ASP A 68 18.20 -13.10 2.49
CA ASP A 68 19.02 -12.10 1.79
C ASP A 68 18.56 -11.86 0.33
N GLU A 69 17.62 -12.66 -0.17
CA GLU A 69 17.11 -12.55 -1.54
C GLU A 69 15.85 -11.66 -1.59
N ASP A 70 15.75 -10.78 -2.60
CA ASP A 70 14.52 -10.04 -2.85
C ASP A 70 13.48 -11.00 -3.47
N PRO A 71 12.41 -11.34 -2.74
CA PRO A 71 11.49 -12.37 -3.19
C PRO A 71 10.68 -11.93 -4.42
N ALA A 72 10.47 -10.62 -4.63
CA ALA A 72 9.80 -10.15 -5.84
C ALA A 72 10.68 -10.34 -7.08
N VAL A 73 12.01 -10.18 -6.94
CA VAL A 73 12.97 -10.42 -8.02
C VAL A 73 13.05 -11.91 -8.34
N ALA A 74 13.11 -12.76 -7.33
CA ALA A 74 13.10 -14.22 -7.47
C ALA A 74 11.82 -14.71 -8.15
N PHE A 75 10.66 -14.20 -7.72
CA PHE A 75 9.37 -14.55 -8.29
C PHE A 75 9.27 -14.15 -9.77
N ALA A 76 9.73 -12.95 -10.11
CA ALA A 76 9.80 -12.52 -11.52
C ALA A 76 10.78 -13.36 -12.35
N ALA A 77 11.87 -13.87 -11.75
CA ALA A 77 12.78 -14.79 -12.42
C ALA A 77 12.13 -16.16 -12.65
N GLY A 78 11.37 -16.69 -11.68
CA GLY A 78 10.60 -17.92 -11.80
C GLY A 78 9.57 -17.87 -12.92
N ILE A 79 8.90 -16.73 -13.11
CA ILE A 79 8.00 -16.52 -14.26
C ILE A 79 8.79 -16.58 -15.59
N ARG A 80 9.95 -15.93 -15.66
CA ARG A 80 10.77 -15.90 -16.89
C ARG A 80 11.38 -17.25 -17.23
N SER A 81 11.71 -18.07 -16.24
CA SER A 81 12.27 -19.41 -16.44
C SER A 81 11.20 -20.46 -16.74
N GLY A 82 9.91 -20.15 -16.54
CA GLY A 82 8.81 -21.10 -16.64
C GLY A 82 8.63 -21.98 -15.40
N GLU A 83 9.32 -21.69 -14.30
CA GLU A 83 9.10 -22.35 -13.01
C GLU A 83 7.75 -21.93 -12.37
N VAL A 84 7.34 -20.69 -12.64
CA VAL A 84 6.03 -20.15 -12.26
C VAL A 84 5.23 -19.94 -13.53
N GLU A 85 4.07 -20.59 -13.61
CA GLU A 85 3.16 -20.48 -14.75
C GLU A 85 2.58 -19.04 -14.83
N PRO A 86 2.84 -18.27 -15.90
CA PRO A 86 2.38 -16.89 -16.03
C PRO A 86 0.86 -16.73 -16.14
N ASP A 87 0.13 -17.76 -16.57
CA ASP A 87 -1.32 -17.72 -16.79
C ASP A 87 -2.15 -18.38 -15.68
N ASP A 88 -1.51 -18.77 -14.56
CA ASP A 88 -2.17 -19.30 -13.37
C ASP A 88 -3.24 -18.30 -12.85
N PRO A 89 -4.55 -18.63 -12.94
CA PRO A 89 -5.62 -17.73 -12.55
C PRO A 89 -5.58 -17.34 -11.06
N ASP A 90 -5.16 -18.26 -10.18
CA ASP A 90 -5.10 -18.00 -8.73
C ASP A 90 -3.96 -17.04 -8.40
N MET A 91 -2.83 -17.16 -9.10
CA MET A 91 -1.73 -16.22 -9.02
C MET A 91 -2.17 -14.83 -9.50
N LEU A 92 -2.78 -14.73 -10.69
CA LEU A 92 -3.21 -13.45 -11.26
C LEU A 92 -4.21 -12.74 -10.34
N LYS A 93 -5.17 -13.48 -9.77
CA LYS A 93 -6.12 -12.98 -8.75
C LYS A 93 -5.38 -12.44 -7.53
N ARG A 94 -4.39 -13.16 -7.02
CA ARG A 94 -3.59 -12.73 -5.86
C ARG A 94 -2.79 -11.46 -6.15
N LEU A 95 -2.17 -11.36 -7.33
CA LEU A 95 -1.45 -10.17 -7.79
C LEU A 95 -2.37 -8.95 -7.93
N ALA A 96 -3.58 -9.14 -8.49
CA ALA A 96 -4.60 -8.10 -8.55
C ALA A 96 -4.97 -7.59 -7.15
N GLY A 97 -5.10 -8.50 -6.18
CA GLY A 97 -5.32 -8.16 -4.77
C GLY A 97 -4.22 -7.28 -4.17
N PHE A 98 -2.95 -7.58 -4.43
CA PHE A 98 -1.83 -6.75 -3.96
C PHE A 98 -1.84 -5.35 -4.59
N VAL A 99 -2.11 -5.27 -5.89
CA VAL A 99 -2.24 -3.98 -6.58
C VAL A 99 -3.40 -3.16 -6.00
N ALA A 100 -4.56 -3.79 -5.79
CA ALA A 100 -5.71 -3.14 -5.16
C ALA A 100 -5.39 -2.63 -3.75
N ALA A 101 -4.67 -3.41 -2.94
CA ALA A 101 -4.27 -3.01 -1.60
C ALA A 101 -3.33 -1.79 -1.60
N ARG A 102 -2.31 -1.79 -2.47
CA ARG A 102 -1.40 -0.64 -2.64
C ARG A 102 -2.14 0.61 -3.12
N LEU A 103 -3.00 0.48 -4.12
CA LEU A 103 -3.81 1.61 -4.61
C LEU A 103 -4.77 2.15 -3.55
N ALA A 104 -5.34 1.29 -2.71
CA ALA A 104 -6.20 1.72 -1.62
C ALA A 104 -5.44 2.54 -0.55
N VAL A 105 -4.14 2.25 -0.34
CA VAL A 105 -3.26 3.08 0.48
C VAL A 105 -2.98 4.42 -0.19
N ASP A 106 -2.61 4.45 -1.47
CA ASP A 106 -2.30 5.69 -2.17
C ASP A 106 -3.54 6.60 -2.27
N ASN A 107 -4.62 6.08 -2.83
CA ASN A 107 -5.87 6.80 -3.00
C ASN A 107 -7.07 5.83 -2.99
N PRO A 108 -7.85 5.74 -1.90
CA PRO A 108 -9.01 4.86 -1.81
C PRO A 108 -10.14 5.24 -2.79
N LYS A 109 -10.07 6.41 -3.42
CA LYS A 109 -11.03 6.89 -4.44
C LYS A 109 -10.50 6.74 -5.87
N PHE A 110 -9.43 5.98 -6.08
CA PHE A 110 -8.90 5.74 -7.40
C PHE A 110 -9.96 5.04 -8.28
N SER A 111 -10.22 5.58 -9.47
CA SER A 111 -11.40 5.21 -10.26
C SER A 111 -11.41 3.75 -10.72
N THR A 112 -10.23 3.14 -10.88
CA THR A 112 -10.10 1.74 -11.30
C THR A 112 -10.09 0.75 -10.13
N LEU A 113 -10.04 1.22 -8.88
CA LEU A 113 -9.94 0.36 -7.69
C LEU A 113 -11.12 -0.62 -7.54
N PRO A 114 -12.39 -0.24 -7.79
CA PRO A 114 -13.50 -1.21 -7.72
C PRO A 114 -13.30 -2.40 -8.66
N ARG A 115 -12.93 -2.12 -9.92
CA ARG A 115 -12.66 -3.17 -10.92
C ARG A 115 -11.49 -4.07 -10.53
N LEU A 116 -10.45 -3.53 -9.91
CA LEU A 116 -9.32 -4.34 -9.43
C LEU A 116 -9.71 -5.25 -8.26
N ARG A 117 -10.66 -4.82 -7.42
CA ARG A 117 -11.18 -5.67 -6.34
C ARG A 117 -12.03 -6.82 -6.90
N GLU A 118 -12.85 -6.57 -7.92
CA GLU A 118 -13.61 -7.62 -8.62
C GLU A 118 -12.68 -8.70 -9.21
N LEU A 119 -11.50 -8.32 -9.72
CA LEU A 119 -10.48 -9.27 -10.21
C LEU A 119 -9.77 -10.04 -9.10
N ALA A 120 -9.88 -9.59 -7.85
CA ALA A 120 -9.26 -10.21 -6.68
C ALA A 120 -10.22 -11.15 -5.92
N GLU A 121 -11.50 -11.19 -6.29
CA GLU A 121 -12.57 -12.02 -5.71
C GLU A 121 -12.70 -13.41 -6.35
#